data_AF-A0A497P6M5-F1
#
_entry.id   AF-A0A497P6M5-F1
#
_cell.length_a   1.000
_cell.length_b   1.000
_cell.length_c   1.000
_cell.angle_alpha   90.00
_cell.angle_beta   90.00
_cell.angle_gamma   90.00
#
_symmetry.space_group_name_H-M   'P 1'
#
loop_
_entity.id
_entity.type
_entity.pdbx_description
1 polymer ?
#
loop_
_entity_poly.entity_id
_entity_poly.type
_entity_poly.pdbx_seq_one_letter_code
_entity_poly.pdbx_strand_id
1 'polypeptide(L)'
;MTETIEITKENLETIYKIEDRVCSYLEVNIDDIKLSPGHAAGAARNICIYLIYRNTNLTTADISDYYERQESMARTAFESVRRLMECVKCVNKELNLK
;
A
#
# COMPACT_ATOMS: atom_id res chain seq x y z
N MET A 1 5.03 -21.19 13.63
CA MET A 1 5.82 -20.03 14.09
C MET A 1 6.53 -19.51 12.86
N THR A 2 6.03 -18.42 12.28
CA THR A 2 6.62 -17.78 11.10
C THR A 2 7.80 -16.93 11.61
N GLU A 3 9.00 -17.15 11.08
CA GLU A 3 10.14 -16.27 11.35
C GLU A 3 9.76 -14.84 10.95
N THR A 4 9.80 -13.92 11.90
CA THR A 4 9.59 -12.50 11.63
C THR A 4 10.84 -11.98 10.93
N ILE A 5 10.74 -11.71 9.62
CA ILE A 5 11.83 -11.06 8.88
C ILE A 5 12.03 -9.66 9.49
N GLU A 6 13.26 -9.34 9.87
CA GLU A 6 13.63 -8.01 10.31
C GLU A 6 13.54 -7.04 9.11
N ILE A 7 12.63 -6.07 9.16
CA ILE A 7 12.54 -5.03 8.13
C ILE A 7 13.85 -4.24 8.13
N THR A 8 14.59 -4.33 7.03
CA THR A 8 15.86 -3.62 6.88
C THR A 8 15.68 -2.10 7.00
N LYS A 9 16.74 -1.40 7.41
CA LYS A 9 16.74 0.07 7.50
C LYS A 9 16.37 0.75 6.17
N GLU A 10 16.80 0.18 5.04
CA GLU A 10 16.50 0.68 3.69
C GLU A 10 15.00 0.52 3.35
N ASN A 11 14.41 -0.63 3.67
CA ASN A 11 12.99 -0.86 3.49
C ASN A 11 12.17 0.09 4.36
N LEU A 12 12.59 0.30 5.62
CA LEU A 12 11.90 1.18 6.54
C LEU A 12 11.91 2.64 6.06
N GLU A 13 13.04 3.12 5.55
CA GLU A 13 13.14 4.47 4.96
C GLU A 13 12.24 4.61 3.73
N THR A 14 12.16 3.57 2.89
CA THR A 14 11.28 3.54 1.72
C THR A 14 9.81 3.56 2.12
N ILE A 15 9.42 2.78 3.14
CA ILE A 15 8.06 2.78 3.68
C ILE A 15 7.68 4.20 4.13
N TYR A 16 8.51 4.86 4.93
CA TYR A 16 8.20 6.21 5.42
C TYR A 16 8.05 7.24 4.31
N LYS A 17 8.91 7.19 3.29
CA LYS A 17 8.79 8.08 2.11
C LYS A 17 7.47 7.86 1.35
N ILE A 18 7.04 6.61 1.23
CA ILE A 18 5.78 6.26 0.58
C ILE A 18 4.60 6.76 1.43
N GLU A 19 4.59 6.47 2.72
CA GLU A 19 3.53 6.90 3.65
C GLU A 19 3.37 8.42 3.62
N ASP A 20 4.47 9.17 3.80
CA ASP A 20 4.47 10.64 3.77
C ASP A 20 3.92 11.17 2.44
N ARG A 21 4.38 10.62 1.31
CA ARG A 21 3.97 11.09 -0.02
C ARG A 21 2.49 10.81 -0.31
N VAL A 22 2.00 9.62 0.05
CA VAL A 22 0.59 9.24 -0.14
C VAL A 22 -0.31 10.05 0.79
N CYS A 23 0.06 10.18 2.06
CA CYS A 23 -0.68 10.98 3.05
C CYS A 23 -0.76 12.44 2.63
N SER A 24 0.36 13.03 2.20
CA SER A 24 0.40 14.40 1.69
C SER A 24 -0.48 14.60 0.45
N TYR A 25 -0.44 13.66 -0.49
CA TYR A 25 -1.22 13.77 -1.73
C TYR A 25 -2.73 13.59 -1.52
N LEU A 26 -3.13 12.69 -0.63
CA LEU A 26 -4.54 12.38 -0.36
C LEU A 26 -5.12 13.20 0.80
N GLU A 27 -4.32 14.10 1.40
CA GLU A 27 -4.70 14.92 2.54
C GLU A 27 -5.24 14.09 3.72
N VAL A 28 -4.59 12.94 4.00
CA VAL A 28 -4.94 12.04 5.12
C VAL A 28 -3.83 11.99 6.15
N ASN A 29 -4.19 11.80 7.42
CA ASN A 29 -3.21 11.66 8.49
C ASN A 29 -2.55 10.27 8.45
N ILE A 30 -1.24 10.23 8.71
CA ILE A 30 -0.47 8.98 8.79
C ILE A 30 -0.98 8.05 9.89
N ASP A 31 -1.47 8.61 11.00
CA ASP A 31 -2.04 7.83 12.09
C ASP A 31 -3.33 7.13 11.66
N ASP A 32 -4.11 7.77 10.79
CA ASP A 32 -5.36 7.19 10.29
C ASP A 32 -5.11 5.98 9.37
N ILE A 33 -4.05 6.03 8.54
CA ILE A 33 -3.69 4.91 7.70
C ILE A 33 -3.12 3.74 8.51
N LYS A 34 -2.61 3.93 9.72
CA LYS A 34 -2.14 2.82 10.58
C LYS A 34 -3.28 2.28 11.46
N LEU A 35 -4.00 3.18 12.13
CA LEU A 35 -4.88 2.84 13.24
C LEU A 35 -6.36 2.68 12.84
N SER A 36 -6.85 3.39 11.82
CA SER A 36 -8.30 3.70 11.73
C SER A 36 -9.06 2.99 10.58
N PRO A 37 -10.36 2.66 10.74
CA PRO A 37 -11.20 1.98 9.73
C PRO A 37 -11.96 2.92 8.77
N GLY A 38 -11.62 4.22 8.70
CA GLY A 38 -12.29 5.16 7.79
C GLY A 38 -12.06 4.84 6.31
N HIS A 39 -13.08 5.00 5.46
CA HIS A 39 -13.02 4.67 4.02
C HIS A 39 -11.86 5.37 3.27
N ALA A 40 -11.64 6.67 3.53
CA ALA A 40 -10.56 7.44 2.89
C ALA A 40 -9.17 6.96 3.34
N ALA A 41 -8.99 6.71 4.65
CA ALA A 41 -7.77 6.16 5.20
C ALA A 41 -7.49 4.73 4.70
N GLY A 42 -8.54 3.94 4.46
CA GLY A 42 -8.43 2.61 3.85
C GLY A 42 -7.93 2.64 2.40
N ALA A 43 -8.41 3.59 1.59
CA ALA A 43 -7.93 3.76 0.22
C ALA A 43 -6.44 4.18 0.20
N ALA A 44 -6.06 5.14 1.04
CA ALA A 44 -4.67 5.57 1.20
C ALA A 44 -3.76 4.42 1.64
N ARG A 45 -4.17 3.64 2.65
CA ARG A 45 -3.44 2.44 3.09
C ARG A 45 -3.25 1.43 1.96
N ASN A 46 -4.28 1.18 1.17
CA ASN A 46 -4.18 0.22 0.08
C ASN A 46 -3.15 0.67 -0.97
N ILE A 47 -3.09 1.96 -1.25
CA ILE A 47 -2.07 2.56 -2.13
C ILE A 47 -0.67 2.42 -1.51
N CYS A 48 -0.51 2.70 -0.22
CA CYS A 48 0.77 2.50 0.48
C CYS A 48 1.23 1.04 0.37
N ILE A 49 0.36 0.08 0.69
CA ILE A 49 0.67 -1.36 0.61
C ILE A 49 1.12 -1.74 -0.81
N TYR A 50 0.41 -1.27 -1.84
CA TYR A 50 0.77 -1.53 -3.23
C TYR A 50 2.15 -0.95 -3.58
N LEU A 51 2.42 0.30 -3.21
CA LEU A 51 3.67 0.97 -3.51
C LEU A 51 4.84 0.36 -2.74
N ILE A 52 4.66 0.00 -1.47
CA ILE A 52 5.70 -0.66 -0.66
C ILE A 52 6.07 -2.00 -1.30
N TYR A 53 5.08 -2.83 -1.65
CA TYR A 53 5.33 -4.11 -2.32
C TYR A 53 6.08 -3.95 -3.66
N ARG A 54 5.83 -2.85 -4.39
CA ARG A 54 6.45 -2.60 -5.70
C ARG A 54 7.86 -2.01 -5.62
N ASN A 55 8.23 -1.38 -4.51
CA ASN A 55 9.48 -0.63 -4.37
C ASN A 55 10.41 -1.19 -3.28
N THR A 56 10.04 -2.30 -2.65
CA THR A 56 10.86 -3.01 -1.66
C THR A 56 10.92 -4.50 -2.02
N ASN A 57 11.77 -5.26 -1.33
CA ASN A 57 11.79 -6.72 -1.42
C ASN A 57 10.86 -7.40 -0.39
N LEU A 58 9.98 -6.64 0.27
CA LEU A 58 9.06 -7.15 1.28
C LEU A 58 7.93 -7.96 0.65
N THR A 59 7.55 -9.04 1.33
CA THR A 59 6.37 -9.83 0.99
C THR A 59 5.08 -9.17 1.50
N THR A 60 3.92 -9.66 1.05
CA THR A 60 2.64 -9.20 1.60
C THR A 60 2.48 -9.54 3.09
N ALA A 61 3.14 -10.59 3.56
CA ALA A 61 3.15 -10.95 4.98
C ALA A 61 3.94 -9.92 5.78
N ASP A 62 5.16 -9.58 5.36
CA ASP A 62 6.00 -8.58 6.05
C ASP A 62 5.31 -7.22 6.15
N ILE A 63 4.66 -6.79 5.06
CA ILE A 63 3.91 -5.53 5.03
C ILE A 63 2.68 -5.61 5.94
N SER A 64 2.02 -6.77 5.99
CA SER A 64 0.87 -6.96 6.88
C SER A 64 1.25 -6.88 8.35
N ASP A 65 2.38 -7.49 8.70
CA ASP A 65 2.95 -7.46 10.04
C ASP A 65 3.32 -6.01 10.42
N TYR A 66 3.91 -5.25 9.49
CA TYR A 66 4.20 -3.83 9.69
C TYR A 66 2.96 -2.98 10.02
N TYR A 67 1.83 -3.26 9.37
CA TYR A 67 0.57 -2.55 9.63
C TYR A 67 -0.26 -3.18 10.77
N GLU A 68 0.24 -4.22 11.44
CA GLU A 68 -0.47 -4.99 12.47
C GLU A 68 -1.85 -5.49 11.99
N ARG A 69 -1.93 -5.97 10.75
CA ARG A 69 -3.17 -6.48 10.14
C ARG A 69 -3.05 -7.96 9.74
N GLN A 70 -4.19 -8.57 9.40
CA GLN A 70 -4.20 -9.90 8.80
C GLN A 70 -3.63 -9.86 7.38
N GLU A 71 -2.78 -10.84 7.02
CA GLU A 71 -2.14 -10.94 5.70
C GLU A 71 -3.14 -10.85 4.53
N SER A 72 -4.32 -11.45 4.71
CA SER A 72 -5.42 -11.40 3.74
C SER A 72 -5.81 -9.97 3.36
N MET A 73 -5.67 -9.01 4.28
CA MET A 73 -5.93 -7.59 4.02
C MET A 73 -4.85 -6.98 3.14
N ALA A 74 -3.57 -7.23 3.41
CA ALA A 74 -2.47 -6.71 2.60
C ALA A 74 -2.54 -7.26 1.16
N ARG A 75 -2.85 -8.55 1.01
CA ARG A 75 -3.09 -9.15 -0.30
C ARG A 75 -4.30 -8.56 -1.02
N THR A 76 -5.41 -8.35 -0.31
CA THR A 76 -6.63 -7.75 -0.89
C THR A 76 -6.40 -6.29 -1.30
N ALA A 77 -5.68 -5.53 -0.48
CA ALA A 77 -5.27 -4.16 -0.75
C ALA A 77 -4.43 -4.08 -2.03
N PHE A 78 -3.40 -4.93 -2.14
CA PHE A 78 -2.55 -5.02 -3.32
C PHE A 78 -3.36 -5.34 -4.59
N GLU A 79 -4.19 -6.39 -4.54
CA GLU A 79 -5.01 -6.80 -5.69
C GLU A 79 -6.03 -5.73 -6.09
N SER A 80 -6.63 -5.03 -5.13
CA SER A 80 -7.59 -3.95 -5.40
C SER A 80 -6.95 -2.81 -6.18
N VAL A 81 -5.79 -2.32 -5.74
CA VAL A 81 -5.06 -1.24 -6.43
C VAL A 81 -4.53 -1.73 -7.77
N ARG A 82 -3.98 -2.95 -7.84
CA ARG A 82 -3.49 -3.53 -9.10
C ARG A 82 -4.60 -3.60 -10.15
N ARG A 83 -5.77 -4.13 -9.80
CA ARG A 83 -6.92 -4.23 -10.71
C ARG A 83 -7.42 -2.86 -11.16
N LEU A 84 -7.47 -1.89 -10.24
CA LEU A 84 -7.85 -0.52 -10.59
C LEU A 84 -6.88 0.08 -11.62
N MET A 85 -5.56 -0.06 -11.41
CA MET A 85 -4.55 0.42 -12.35
C MET A 85 -4.65 -0.25 -13.72
N GLU A 86 -4.92 -1.55 -13.79
CA GLU A 86 -5.15 -2.25 -15.06
C GLU A 86 -6.45 -1.78 -15.75
N CYS A 87 -7.51 -1.51 -14.99
CA CYS A 87 -8.75 -0.96 -15.53
C CYS A 87 -8.52 0.43 -16.14
N VAL A 88 -7.82 1.32 -15.43
CA VAL A 88 -7.48 2.67 -15.95
C VAL A 88 -6.64 2.58 -17.22
N LYS A 89 -5.65 1.68 -17.28
CA LYS A 89 -4.86 1.46 -18.51
C LYS A 89 -5.72 1.00 -19.68
N CYS A 90 -6.65 0.08 -19.44
CA CYS A 90 -7.58 -0.42 -20.46
C CYS A 90 -8.44 0.73 -21.01
N VAL A 91 -9.06 1.51 -20.13
CA VAL A 91 -9.89 2.67 -20.50
C VAL A 91 -9.07 3.72 -21.26
N ASN A 92 -7.87 4.06 -20.79
CA ASN A 92 -7.00 5.02 -21.48
C ASN A 92 -6.66 4.56 -22.90
N LYS A 93 -6.42 3.26 -23.10
CA LYS A 93 -6.16 2.68 -24.42
C LYS A 93 -7.39 2.76 -25.32
N GLU A 94 -8.56 2.35 -24.83
CA GLU A 94 -9.81 2.31 -25.61
C GLU A 94 -10.29 3.71 -26.00
N LEU A 95 -10.16 4.68 -25.09
CA LEU A 95 -10.60 6.06 -25.29
C LEU A 95 -9.50 6.99 -25.84
N ASN A 96 -8.29 6.46 -26.06
CA ASN A 96 -7.12 7.23 -26.51
C ASN A 96 -6.81 8.45 -25.61
N LEU A 97 -6.92 8.26 -24.29
CA LEU A 97 -6.57 9.25 -23.27
C LEU A 97 -5.06 9.18 -22.97
N LYS A 98 -4.47 10.33 -22.59
CA LYS A 98 -3.06 10.41 -22.19
C LYS A 98 -2.78 9.77 -20.84
#